data_AF-A0A3S4HIK0-F1
#
_entry.id   AF-A0A3S4HIK0-F1
#
_cell.length_a   1.000
_cell.length_b   1.000
_cell.length_c   1.000
_cell.angle_alpha   90.00
_cell.angle_beta   90.00
_cell.angle_gamma   90.00
#
_symmetry.space_group_name_H-M   'P 1'
#
loop_
_entity.id
_entity.type
_entity.pdbx_description
1 polymer ?
#
loop_
_entity_poly.entity_id
_entity_poly.type
_entity_poly.pdbx_seq_one_letter_code
_entity_poly.pdbx_strand_id
1 'polypeptide(L)'
;MPFKPLVTAGIEGLLNTFLYRSPALKSARTRLQGKVLCVKLKGFSTPLVLVFSERQVDVLGAWEGEADCTVITQASVLPKLRDRQQLAALIRSGELEVQGDIQVVQNFVALADLAEFDPAELLAPYTGDIAAESIGKVVRGGAKFLRHGFQRQQRYAAEAITEEWRMAPGRWKSHGLPKKPRLLNAP
;
A
#
# COMPACT_ATOMS: atom_id res chain seq x y z
N MET A 1 -10.09 -23.62 -8.04
CA MET A 1 -8.69 -23.68 -8.53
C MET A 1 -7.81 -23.25 -7.36
N PRO A 2 -6.74 -23.97 -7.02
CA PRO A 2 -5.90 -23.54 -5.91
C PRO A 2 -5.26 -22.21 -6.32
N PHE A 3 -5.55 -21.14 -5.60
CA PHE A 3 -4.97 -19.81 -5.87
C PHE A 3 -3.45 -19.79 -5.63
N LYS A 4 -2.98 -20.69 -4.74
CA LYS A 4 -1.58 -20.77 -4.29
C LYS A 4 -0.55 -21.01 -5.41
N PRO A 5 -0.70 -22.00 -6.31
CA PRO A 5 0.29 -22.26 -7.37
C PRO A 5 0.36 -21.16 -8.42
N LEU A 6 -0.75 -20.44 -8.63
CA LEU A 6 -0.78 -19.32 -9.59
C LEU A 6 0.03 -18.14 -9.06
N VAL A 7 -0.09 -17.83 -7.77
CA VAL A 7 0.67 -16.76 -7.13
C VAL A 7 2.15 -17.11 -7.06
N THR A 8 2.50 -18.34 -6.68
CA THR A 8 3.91 -18.78 -6.65
C THR A 8 4.53 -18.76 -8.04
N ALA A 9 3.82 -19.21 -9.08
CA ALA A 9 4.31 -19.18 -10.46
C ALA A 9 4.48 -17.75 -11.00
N GLY A 10 3.57 -16.83 -10.66
CA GLY A 10 3.70 -15.41 -11.05
C GLY A 10 4.93 -14.76 -10.43
N ILE A 11 5.16 -15.04 -9.14
CA ILE A 11 6.34 -14.59 -8.41
C ILE A 11 7.63 -15.18 -8.99
N GLU A 12 7.64 -16.48 -9.26
CA GLU A 12 8.76 -17.16 -9.88
C GLU A 12 9.12 -16.52 -11.22
N GLY A 13 8.12 -16.22 -12.05
CA GLY A 13 8.31 -15.55 -13.34
C GLY A 13 8.89 -14.14 -13.21
N LEU A 14 8.40 -13.34 -12.26
CA LEU A 14 8.94 -12.00 -11.98
C LEU A 14 10.40 -12.09 -11.51
N LEU A 15 10.68 -12.91 -10.50
CA LEU A 15 12.04 -13.08 -9.98
C LEU A 15 13.00 -13.56 -11.08
N ASN A 16 12.62 -14.52 -11.91
CA ASN A 16 13.47 -14.98 -12.99
C ASN A 16 13.70 -13.90 -14.05
N THR A 17 12.70 -13.07 -14.33
CA THR A 17 12.81 -11.96 -15.28
C THR A 17 13.75 -10.86 -14.78
N PHE A 18 13.73 -10.53 -13.48
CA PHE A 18 14.59 -9.49 -12.93
C PHE A 18 15.99 -10.01 -12.56
N LEU A 19 16.06 -11.18 -11.91
CA LEU A 19 17.31 -11.70 -11.35
C LEU A 19 18.17 -12.45 -12.38
N TYR A 20 17.57 -13.15 -13.35
CA TYR A 20 18.30 -14.03 -14.29
C TYR A 20 18.51 -13.44 -15.68
N ARG A 21 17.79 -12.37 -16.04
CA ARG A 21 17.91 -11.71 -17.35
C ARG A 21 19.23 -10.99 -17.57
N SER A 22 19.80 -10.38 -16.52
CA SER A 22 21.06 -9.65 -16.64
C SER A 22 22.26 -10.57 -16.37
N PRO A 23 23.25 -10.66 -17.28
CA PRO A 23 24.48 -11.41 -17.04
C PRO A 23 25.38 -10.76 -15.99
N ALA A 24 25.24 -9.44 -15.74
CA ALA A 24 26.01 -8.71 -14.73
C ALA A 24 25.74 -9.24 -13.31
N LEU A 25 24.55 -9.79 -13.07
CA LEU A 25 24.14 -10.35 -11.78
C LEU A 25 24.71 -11.75 -11.51
N LYS A 26 25.39 -12.37 -12.49
CA LYS A 26 25.89 -13.76 -12.36
C LYS A 26 26.77 -13.94 -11.12
N SER A 27 27.67 -12.99 -10.83
CA SER A 27 28.54 -13.04 -9.65
C SER A 27 27.75 -13.04 -8.33
N ALA A 28 26.70 -12.22 -8.23
CA ALA A 28 25.84 -12.17 -7.05
C ALA A 28 24.99 -13.44 -6.93
N ARG A 29 24.47 -13.98 -8.04
CA ARG A 29 23.70 -15.24 -8.07
C ARG A 29 24.53 -16.44 -7.61
N THR A 30 25.79 -16.53 -8.01
CA THR A 30 26.68 -17.63 -7.58
C THR A 30 26.85 -17.69 -6.07
N ARG A 31 26.74 -16.56 -5.36
CA ARG A 31 26.80 -16.54 -3.88
C ARG A 31 25.57 -17.12 -3.20
N LEU A 32 24.45 -17.21 -3.93
CA LEU A 32 23.18 -17.77 -3.45
C LEU A 32 22.92 -19.16 -4.04
N GLN A 33 23.76 -19.66 -4.94
CA GLN A 33 23.53 -20.93 -5.61
C GLN A 33 23.47 -22.08 -4.60
N GLY A 34 22.38 -22.87 -4.67
CA GLY A 34 22.12 -23.99 -3.77
C GLY A 34 21.59 -23.58 -2.39
N LYS A 35 21.31 -22.29 -2.17
CA LYS A 35 20.74 -21.79 -0.92
C LYS A 35 19.22 -21.80 -0.94
N VAL A 36 18.64 -22.06 0.22
CA VAL A 36 17.20 -22.04 0.46
C VAL A 36 16.87 -20.91 1.45
N LEU A 37 16.10 -19.93 0.98
CA LEU A 37 15.62 -18.81 1.77
C LEU A 37 14.13 -18.97 2.04
N CYS A 38 13.75 -19.10 3.31
CA CYS A 38 12.36 -19.16 3.74
C CYS A 38 11.92 -17.78 4.27
N VAL A 39 10.91 -17.18 3.65
CA VAL A 39 10.34 -15.89 4.05
C VAL A 39 8.98 -16.14 4.70
N LYS A 40 8.88 -15.84 6.00
CA LYS A 40 7.67 -15.94 6.81
C LYS A 40 7.14 -14.54 7.08
N LEU A 41 5.91 -14.28 6.63
CA LEU A 41 5.26 -13.00 6.86
C LEU A 41 4.39 -13.07 8.12
N LYS A 42 4.65 -12.18 9.07
CA LYS A 42 3.82 -12.04 10.27
C LYS A 42 2.39 -11.66 9.84
N GLY A 43 1.43 -12.53 10.14
CA GLY A 43 0.03 -12.38 9.71
C GLY A 43 -0.42 -13.33 8.60
N PHE A 44 0.48 -14.12 8.01
CA PHE A 44 0.14 -15.13 7.01
C PHE A 44 0.45 -16.54 7.48
N SER A 45 -0.40 -17.50 7.08
CA SER A 45 -0.24 -18.91 7.43
C SER A 45 0.73 -19.67 6.52
N THR A 46 1.05 -19.14 5.33
CA THR A 46 1.91 -19.81 4.35
C THR A 46 3.26 -19.11 4.20
N PRO A 47 4.39 -19.82 4.41
CA PRO A 47 5.71 -19.28 4.09
C PRO A 47 5.93 -19.23 2.58
N LEU A 48 6.83 -18.37 2.14
CA LEU A 48 7.32 -18.31 0.78
C LEU A 48 8.78 -18.75 0.76
N VAL A 49 9.07 -19.84 0.06
CA VAL A 49 10.40 -20.44 0.03
C VAL A 49 11.03 -20.23 -1.34
N LEU A 50 12.19 -19.60 -1.36
CA LEU A 50 12.98 -19.36 -2.56
C LEU A 50 14.16 -20.34 -2.58
N VAL A 51 14.23 -21.13 -3.64
CA VAL A 51 15.34 -22.05 -3.88
C VAL A 51 16.16 -21.51 -5.05
N PHE A 52 17.41 -21.14 -4.78
CA PHE A 52 18.26 -20.50 -5.77
C PHE A 52 19.09 -21.55 -6.53
N SER A 53 18.82 -21.70 -7.83
CA SER A 53 19.59 -22.55 -8.75
C SER A 53 20.52 -21.71 -9.62
N GLU A 54 21.38 -22.35 -10.42
CA GLU A 54 22.31 -21.63 -11.31
C GLU A 54 21.59 -20.83 -12.41
N ARG A 55 20.43 -21.35 -12.86
CA ARG A 55 19.71 -20.86 -14.04
C ARG A 55 18.37 -20.19 -13.71
N GLN A 56 17.81 -20.48 -12.54
CA GLN A 56 16.52 -19.93 -12.11
C GLN A 56 16.42 -19.92 -10.58
N VAL A 57 15.47 -19.16 -10.08
CA VAL A 57 14.97 -19.28 -8.70
C VAL A 57 13.60 -19.92 -8.76
N ASP A 58 13.39 -20.93 -7.94
CA ASP A 58 12.11 -21.64 -7.80
C ASP A 58 11.38 -21.13 -6.56
N VAL A 59 10.06 -20.91 -6.65
CA VAL A 59 9.26 -20.42 -5.52
C VAL A 59 8.21 -21.42 -5.08
N LEU A 60 8.29 -21.80 -3.81
CA LEU A 60 7.50 -22.86 -3.21
C LEU A 60 6.67 -22.31 -2.04
N GLY A 61 5.40 -22.71 -1.97
CA GLY A 61 4.48 -22.35 -0.87
C GLY A 61 4.57 -23.25 0.36
N ALA A 62 5.37 -24.31 0.29
CA ALA A 62 5.69 -25.22 1.39
C ALA A 62 7.08 -25.81 1.15
N TRP A 63 7.85 -25.97 2.22
CA TRP A 63 9.15 -26.62 2.20
C TRP A 63 9.24 -27.56 3.40
N GLU A 64 9.48 -28.83 3.12
CA GLU A 64 9.58 -29.88 4.15
C GLU A 64 11.03 -30.11 4.61
N GLY A 65 12.01 -29.50 3.92
CA GLY A 65 13.43 -29.59 4.28
C GLY A 65 13.89 -28.50 5.25
N GLU A 66 15.18 -28.51 5.60
CA GLU A 66 15.81 -27.39 6.30
C GLU A 66 16.07 -26.24 5.33
N ALA A 67 15.81 -25.01 5.79
CA ALA A 67 16.16 -23.80 5.05
C ALA A 67 17.48 -23.26 5.59
N ASP A 68 18.42 -22.87 4.72
CA ASP A 68 19.69 -22.24 5.13
C ASP A 68 19.45 -20.95 5.93
N CYS A 69 18.39 -20.22 5.57
CA CYS A 69 18.01 -18.98 6.21
C CYS A 69 16.48 -18.84 6.27
N THR A 70 15.96 -18.49 7.43
CA THR A 70 14.55 -18.14 7.63
C THR A 70 14.43 -16.71 8.08
N VAL A 71 13.72 -15.90 7.32
CA VAL A 71 13.46 -14.49 7.60
C VAL A 71 11.99 -14.33 8.03
N ILE A 72 11.75 -13.75 9.20
CA ILE A 72 10.40 -13.49 9.71
C ILE A 72 10.20 -11.98 9.78
N THR A 73 9.25 -11.46 9.01
CA THR A 73 9.04 -10.00 8.88
C THR A 73 7.59 -9.65 8.56
N GLN A 74 7.24 -8.37 8.64
CA GLN A 74 5.93 -7.86 8.19
C GLN A 74 6.02 -7.44 6.72
N ALA A 75 4.91 -7.54 5.98
CA ALA A 75 4.87 -7.15 4.57
C ALA A 75 5.26 -5.67 4.34
N SER A 76 4.94 -4.80 5.30
CA SER A 76 5.29 -3.37 5.29
C SER A 76 6.79 -3.07 5.36
N VAL A 77 7.60 -4.04 5.82
CA VAL A 77 9.04 -3.88 6.04
C VAL A 77 9.85 -4.29 4.81
N LEU A 78 9.28 -5.06 3.88
CA LEU A 78 9.98 -5.54 2.69
C LEU A 78 10.52 -4.43 1.78
N PRO A 79 9.79 -3.35 1.47
CA PRO A 79 10.34 -2.27 0.64
C PRO A 79 11.61 -1.67 1.27
N LYS A 80 11.69 -1.64 2.61
CA LYS A 80 12.85 -1.15 3.36
C LYS A 80 14.04 -2.12 3.31
N LEU A 81 13.81 -3.40 3.03
CA LEU A 81 14.87 -4.41 2.95
C LEU A 81 15.71 -4.34 1.69
N ARG A 82 15.28 -3.60 0.65
CA ARG A 82 16.08 -3.38 -0.55
C ARG A 82 17.41 -2.69 -0.22
N ASP A 83 17.42 -1.83 0.80
CA ASP A 83 18.62 -1.13 1.23
C ASP A 83 19.41 -1.96 2.27
N ARG A 84 20.66 -2.29 1.91
CA ARG A 84 21.59 -3.01 2.79
C ARG A 84 21.86 -2.28 4.10
N GLN A 85 21.83 -0.94 4.12
CA GLN A 85 22.00 -0.14 5.34
C GLN A 85 20.81 -0.32 6.29
N GLN A 86 19.60 -0.43 5.73
CA GLN A 86 18.37 -0.60 6.51
C GLN A 86 18.22 -2.01 7.06
N LEU A 87 18.76 -3.04 6.38
CA LEU A 87 18.74 -4.42 6.87
C LEU A 87 19.24 -4.54 8.32
N ALA A 88 20.39 -3.92 8.63
CA ALA A 88 20.96 -3.99 9.97
C ALA A 88 20.10 -3.24 11.01
N ALA A 89 19.46 -2.14 10.62
CA ALA A 89 18.54 -1.41 11.49
C ALA A 89 17.27 -2.22 11.79
N LEU A 90 16.72 -2.89 10.78
CA LEU A 90 15.50 -3.72 10.89
C LEU A 90 15.73 -4.97 11.73
N ILE A 91 16.93 -5.55 11.66
CA ILE A 91 17.33 -6.65 12.55
C ILE A 91 17.42 -6.17 13.99
N ARG A 92 18.02 -5.01 14.23
CA ARG A 92 18.15 -4.44 15.58
C ARG A 92 16.81 -4.00 16.17
N SER A 93 15.89 -3.48 15.36
CA SER A 93 14.56 -3.07 15.81
C SER A 93 13.63 -4.26 16.08
N GLY A 94 14.00 -5.47 15.65
CA GLY A 94 13.17 -6.67 15.76
C GLY A 94 12.01 -6.71 14.74
N GLU A 95 11.99 -5.77 13.79
CA GLU A 95 11.04 -5.78 12.68
C GLU A 95 11.35 -6.91 11.68
N LEU A 96 12.64 -7.27 11.56
CA LEU A 96 13.13 -8.39 10.78
C LEU A 96 13.89 -9.37 11.68
N GLU A 97 13.35 -10.56 11.85
CA GLU A 97 14.06 -11.65 12.53
C GLU A 97 14.71 -12.56 11.50
N VAL A 98 15.94 -12.97 11.76
CA VAL A 98 16.70 -13.87 10.88
C VAL A 98 17.15 -15.07 11.69
N GLN A 99 16.86 -16.26 11.17
CA GLN A 99 17.25 -17.54 11.74
C GLN A 99 18.13 -18.29 10.72
N GLY A 100 19.22 -18.90 11.17
CA GLY A 100 20.18 -19.56 10.30
C GLY A 100 21.26 -18.61 9.76
N ASP A 101 21.66 -18.80 8.52
CA ASP A 101 22.77 -18.06 7.91
C ASP A 101 22.33 -16.68 7.40
N ILE A 102 22.74 -15.64 8.12
CA ILE A 102 22.48 -14.24 7.75
C ILE A 102 23.14 -13.83 6.41
N GLN A 103 24.19 -14.54 5.98
CA GLN A 103 24.84 -14.23 4.70
C GLN A 103 23.88 -14.46 3.52
N VAL A 104 22.96 -15.41 3.64
CA VAL A 104 21.95 -15.69 2.60
C VAL A 104 21.04 -14.48 2.39
N VAL A 105 20.46 -13.92 3.45
CA VAL A 105 19.61 -12.72 3.33
C VAL A 105 20.39 -11.50 2.88
N GLN A 106 21.65 -11.33 3.33
CA GLN A 106 22.50 -10.22 2.89
C GLN A 106 22.85 -10.29 1.41
N ASN A 107 23.17 -11.49 0.91
CA ASN A 107 23.44 -11.72 -0.50
C ASN A 107 22.17 -11.56 -1.34
N PHE A 108 21.01 -11.97 -0.83
CA PHE A 108 19.71 -11.76 -1.49
C PHE A 108 19.38 -10.27 -1.60
N VAL A 109 19.52 -9.49 -0.53
CA VAL A 109 19.31 -8.03 -0.55
C VAL A 109 20.26 -7.36 -1.53
N ALA A 110 21.54 -7.73 -1.51
CA ALA A 110 22.51 -7.20 -2.47
C ALA A 110 22.16 -7.56 -3.92
N LEU A 111 21.67 -8.77 -4.17
CA LEU A 111 21.22 -9.18 -5.50
C LEU A 111 19.97 -8.39 -5.93
N ALA A 112 18.99 -8.21 -5.04
CA ALA A 112 17.78 -7.46 -5.32
C ALA A 112 18.08 -5.98 -5.60
N ASP A 113 19.00 -5.37 -4.85
CA ASP A 113 19.46 -3.99 -5.05
C ASP A 113 20.13 -3.82 -6.42
N LEU A 114 21.05 -4.73 -6.78
CA LEU A 114 21.71 -4.73 -8.10
C LEU A 114 20.73 -4.99 -9.26
N ALA A 115 19.67 -5.76 -9.02
CA ALA A 115 18.63 -6.04 -10.02
C ALA A 115 17.57 -4.93 -10.09
N GLU A 116 17.70 -3.90 -9.27
CA GLU A 116 16.67 -2.87 -9.02
C GLU A 116 15.28 -3.43 -8.69
N PHE A 117 15.25 -4.67 -8.18
CA PHE A 117 14.03 -5.41 -7.91
C PHE A 117 13.36 -4.90 -6.63
N ASP A 118 12.05 -4.70 -6.68
CA ASP A 118 11.26 -4.35 -5.49
C ASP A 118 10.66 -5.61 -4.84
N PRO A 119 11.13 -6.02 -3.64
CA PRO A 119 10.53 -7.14 -2.92
C PRO A 119 9.06 -6.89 -2.50
N ALA A 120 8.55 -5.66 -2.59
CA ALA A 120 7.13 -5.38 -2.45
C ALA A 120 6.31 -5.91 -3.64
N GLU A 121 6.86 -5.88 -4.86
CA GLU A 121 6.21 -6.39 -6.07
C GLU A 121 6.04 -7.91 -6.00
N LEU A 122 7.04 -8.60 -5.43
CA LEU A 122 6.95 -10.02 -5.08
C LEU A 122 5.69 -10.34 -4.28
N LEU A 123 5.35 -9.47 -3.34
CA LEU A 123 4.25 -9.69 -2.42
C LEU A 123 3.00 -8.91 -2.77
N ALA A 124 2.96 -8.15 -3.86
CA ALA A 124 1.76 -7.40 -4.22
C ALA A 124 0.52 -8.31 -4.32
N PRO A 125 0.59 -9.52 -4.95
CA PRO A 125 -0.52 -10.46 -4.94
C PRO A 125 -0.87 -10.99 -3.54
N TYR A 126 0.15 -11.31 -2.72
CA TYR A 126 -0.06 -11.81 -1.35
C TYR A 126 -0.61 -10.75 -0.39
N THR A 127 -0.17 -9.49 -0.53
CA THR A 127 -0.60 -8.36 0.31
C THR A 127 -2.02 -7.92 -0.05
N GLY A 128 -2.42 -8.09 -1.32
CA GLY A 128 -3.79 -7.91 -1.77
C GLY A 128 -4.80 -8.77 -1.00
N ASP A 129 -4.42 -9.98 -0.60
CA ASP A 129 -5.28 -10.86 0.21
C ASP A 129 -5.47 -10.33 1.65
N ILE A 130 -4.45 -9.72 2.28
CA ILE A 130 -4.63 -9.05 3.59
C ILE A 130 -5.62 -7.90 3.44
N ALA A 131 -5.45 -7.07 2.41
CA ALA A 131 -6.35 -5.95 2.16
C ALA A 131 -7.78 -6.43 1.89
N ALA A 132 -7.96 -7.50 1.12
CA ALA A 132 -9.26 -8.08 0.83
C ALA A 132 -9.95 -8.64 2.09
N GLU A 133 -9.23 -9.35 2.95
CA GLU A 133 -9.80 -9.91 4.19
C GLU A 133 -10.12 -8.81 5.22
N SER A 134 -9.31 -7.75 5.30
CA SER A 134 -9.53 -6.63 6.22
C SER A 134 -10.61 -5.65 5.74
N ILE A 135 -10.70 -5.37 4.43
CA ILE A 135 -11.78 -4.56 3.84
C ILE A 135 -13.13 -5.26 3.98
N GLY A 136 -13.18 -6.59 3.86
CA GLY A 136 -14.41 -7.38 4.01
C GLY A 136 -15.12 -7.20 5.36
N LYS A 137 -14.37 -6.94 6.44
CA LYS A 137 -14.94 -6.69 7.78
C LYS A 137 -15.44 -5.25 7.95
N VAL A 138 -14.78 -4.26 7.37
CA VAL A 138 -15.16 -2.83 7.48
C VAL A 138 -16.41 -2.52 6.65
N VAL A 139 -16.54 -3.10 5.45
CA VAL A 139 -17.73 -2.91 4.59
C VAL A 139 -19.00 -3.47 5.26
N ARG A 140 -18.90 -4.60 5.97
CA ARG A 140 -20.04 -5.21 6.68
C ARG A 140 -20.47 -4.45 7.93
N GLY A 141 -19.54 -3.73 8.58
CA GLY A 141 -19.83 -2.85 9.73
C GLY A 141 -20.36 -1.46 9.32
N GLY A 142 -19.77 -0.85 8.29
CA GLY A 142 -20.14 0.49 7.82
C GLY A 142 -21.54 0.56 7.21
N ALA A 143 -21.97 -0.49 6.51
CA ALA A 143 -23.30 -0.54 5.88
C ALA A 143 -24.46 -0.55 6.89
N LYS A 144 -24.27 -1.09 8.11
CA LYS A 144 -25.29 -1.07 9.16
C LYS A 144 -25.36 0.26 9.92
N PHE A 145 -24.25 1.00 10.00
CA PHE A 145 -24.18 2.29 10.70
C PHE A 145 -24.67 3.46 9.84
N LEU A 146 -24.40 3.43 8.53
CA LEU A 146 -24.88 4.45 7.58
C LEU A 146 -26.40 4.48 7.42
N ARG A 147 -27.07 3.32 7.56
CA ARG A 147 -28.54 3.25 7.49
C ARG A 147 -29.27 3.89 8.67
N HIS A 148 -28.62 4.07 9.83
CA HIS A 148 -29.23 4.73 10.98
C HIS A 148 -28.90 6.23 11.11
N GLY A 149 -27.81 6.71 10.47
CA GLY A 149 -27.47 8.14 10.48
C GLY A 149 -28.28 9.00 9.50
N PHE A 150 -28.73 8.42 8.38
CA PHE A 150 -29.31 9.20 7.28
C PHE A 150 -30.79 9.58 7.45
N GLN A 151 -31.52 8.96 8.39
CA GLN A 151 -32.94 9.29 8.63
C GLN A 151 -33.18 10.46 9.60
N ARG A 152 -32.14 11.00 10.26
CA ARG A 152 -32.30 12.13 11.20
C ARG A 152 -31.93 13.51 10.64
N GLN A 153 -31.21 13.59 9.53
CA GLN A 153 -30.68 14.87 9.02
C GLN A 153 -31.57 15.57 7.97
N GLN A 154 -32.67 14.95 7.50
CA GLN A 154 -33.55 15.57 6.50
C GLN A 154 -34.57 16.57 7.09
N ARG A 155 -34.69 16.70 8.42
CA ARG A 155 -35.66 17.63 9.04
C ARG A 155 -35.14 19.04 9.36
N TYR A 156 -33.88 19.36 9.07
CA TYR A 156 -33.33 20.70 9.31
C TYR A 156 -32.74 21.41 8.08
N ALA A 157 -32.59 20.73 6.94
CA ALA A 157 -31.97 21.32 5.75
C ALA A 157 -32.95 22.03 4.79
N ALA A 158 -34.25 22.12 5.15
CA ALA A 158 -35.26 22.75 4.30
C ALA A 158 -35.43 24.26 4.53
N GLU A 159 -34.87 24.84 5.59
CA GLU A 159 -35.04 26.26 5.92
C GLU A 159 -33.80 27.14 5.66
N ALA A 160 -32.68 26.58 5.21
CA ALA A 160 -31.44 27.36 5.03
C ALA A 160 -31.18 27.86 3.60
N ILE A 161 -32.00 27.51 2.61
CA ILE A 161 -31.74 27.80 1.17
C ILE A 161 -32.86 28.63 0.53
N THR A 162 -33.40 29.61 1.25
CA THR A 162 -34.36 30.58 0.65
C THR A 162 -33.99 32.04 0.93
N GLU A 163 -32.87 32.32 1.58
CA GLU A 163 -32.52 33.69 2.00
C GLU A 163 -31.50 34.42 1.11
N GLU A 164 -31.03 33.83 0.02
CA GLU A 164 -29.93 34.40 -0.77
C GLU A 164 -30.31 35.03 -2.12
N TRP A 165 -31.57 35.00 -2.56
CA TRP A 165 -31.97 35.60 -3.85
C TRP A 165 -33.11 36.63 -3.75
N ARG A 166 -33.00 37.58 -2.81
CA ARG A 166 -33.85 38.78 -2.82
C ARG A 166 -33.15 40.09 -2.51
N MET A 167 -31.89 40.24 -2.92
CA MET A 167 -31.24 41.55 -3.07
C MET A 167 -31.05 41.91 -4.54
N ALA A 168 -32.16 42.15 -5.24
CA ALA A 168 -32.15 43.01 -6.43
C ALA A 168 -32.42 44.44 -5.94
N PRO A 169 -31.50 45.41 -6.11
CA PRO A 169 -31.77 46.79 -5.72
C PRO A 169 -32.70 47.44 -6.76
N GLY A 170 -34.00 47.19 -6.61
CA GLY A 170 -35.06 47.97 -7.24
C GLY A 170 -35.18 49.31 -6.53
N ARG A 171 -34.62 50.37 -7.12
CA ARG A 171 -34.88 51.75 -6.74
C ARG A 171 -36.37 52.05 -6.95
N TRP A 172 -37.12 52.22 -5.86
CA TRP A 172 -38.30 53.09 -5.80
C TRP A 172 -38.87 53.06 -4.37
N LYS A 173 -38.71 54.15 -3.63
CA LYS A 173 -39.65 54.50 -2.56
C LYS A 173 -39.82 56.01 -2.55
N SER A 174 -40.98 56.42 -3.06
CA SER A 174 -41.63 57.69 -2.80
C SER A 174 -42.30 57.64 -1.42
N HIS A 175 -42.08 58.66 -0.58
CA HIS A 175 -43.14 59.26 0.25
C HIS A 175 -42.65 60.49 1.02
N GLY A 176 -43.45 61.56 1.01
CA GLY A 176 -43.49 62.57 2.07
C GLY A 176 -43.07 64.00 1.72
N LEU A 177 -43.99 64.80 1.17
CA LEU A 177 -44.01 66.28 1.24
C LEU A 177 -44.22 66.76 2.72
N PRO A 178 -44.11 68.07 3.12
CA PRO A 178 -44.12 69.32 2.33
C PRO A 178 -43.19 70.49 2.79
N LYS A 179 -43.11 71.55 1.95
CA LYS A 179 -42.97 73.02 2.23
C LYS A 179 -41.89 73.77 1.41
N LYS A 180 -42.30 74.35 0.27
CA LYS A 180 -42.30 75.77 -0.20
C LYS A 180 -41.06 76.71 0.03
N PRO A 181 -40.94 77.86 -0.69
CA PRO A 181 -39.90 78.12 -1.70
C PRO A 181 -39.03 79.38 -1.46
N ARG A 182 -37.89 79.55 -2.18
CA ARG A 182 -37.31 80.84 -2.65
C ARG A 182 -35.96 80.59 -3.35
N LEU A 183 -35.80 80.94 -4.64
CA LEU A 183 -35.15 82.17 -5.17
C LEU A 183 -33.69 82.32 -4.69
N LEU A 184 -32.64 82.59 -5.48
CA LEU A 184 -32.46 83.15 -6.82
C LEU A 184 -30.96 82.98 -7.15
N ASN A 185 -30.60 82.77 -8.42
CA ASN A 185 -29.24 83.02 -8.89
C ASN A 185 -28.98 84.53 -8.95
N ALA A 186 -27.74 84.92 -8.67
CA ALA A 186 -27.13 86.17 -9.12
C ALA A 186 -25.63 85.89 -9.34
N PRO A 187 -24.89 86.73 -10.08
CA PRO A 187 -25.32 87.83 -10.96
C PRO A 187 -25.38 87.46 -12.45
#